data_AF-A0A6G6SE51-F1
#
_entry.id   AF-A0A6G6SE51-F1
#
_cell.length_a   1.000
_cell.length_b   1.000
_cell.length_c   1.000
_cell.angle_alpha   90.00
_cell.angle_beta   90.00
_cell.angle_gamma   90.00
#
_symmetry.space_group_name_H-M   'P 1'
#
loop_
_entity.id
_entity.type
_entity.pdbx_description
1 polymer ?
#
loop_
_entity_poly.entity_id
_entity_poly.type
_entity_poly.pdbx_seq_one_letter_code
_entity_poly.pdbx_strand_id
1 'polypeptide(L)'
;MVSIVLVSKSLTLANGIKELVNQTVDRQVKIAIATNNQTPLDLTNEVSPETILTAIKKCYSKQGVLVLLDTYHSAQNAALAIANLEHAIAANVALSSAPIVEGTLAAANSIALGASLEEAEKAAHKTITIKKLQLGENLPNFNIHPKNTNYEPIRIITAPVWLYPYHHFVIPRKKISSHLLLEEQKRLVKAIERSKKDIDWLTEETYRKIGEQYTHIFSSHRFLLENAELQLTVCSMISKHHCNAEFALQQTFIDLIDTYAQMDDDNMRARESDLEDILSRLLRYLTSAPPPITPPPYPNAILVTKQLHPSTLIALDTHRIKGILLSHGNPLSNTTLLANALDIPIINEAGKQALSLTGGQNITLKKVQNIWLYQNTYISH
;
A
#
# COMPACT_ATOMS: atom_id res chain seq x y z
N MET A 1 -13.09 9.35 -31.65
CA MET A 1 -11.72 8.86 -31.42
C MET A 1 -11.52 8.72 -29.92
N VAL A 2 -10.70 7.77 -29.46
CA VAL A 2 -10.33 7.66 -28.04
C VAL A 2 -9.74 9.00 -27.58
N SER A 3 -10.01 9.40 -26.34
CA SER A 3 -9.40 10.60 -25.74
C SER A 3 -8.45 10.21 -24.61
N ILE A 4 -7.51 11.10 -24.27
CA ILE A 4 -6.57 10.89 -23.18
C ILE A 4 -6.88 11.87 -22.03
N VAL A 5 -6.82 11.39 -20.79
CA VAL A 5 -6.75 12.21 -19.58
C VAL A 5 -5.38 12.03 -18.95
N LEU A 6 -4.65 13.13 -18.76
CA LEU A 6 -3.41 13.16 -17.98
C LEU A 6 -3.74 13.58 -16.56
N VAL A 7 -3.42 12.74 -15.59
CA VAL A 7 -3.56 13.02 -14.16
C VAL A 7 -2.16 13.24 -13.59
N SER A 8 -1.86 14.48 -13.20
CA SER A 8 -0.58 14.79 -12.57
C SER A 8 -0.67 15.88 -11.53
N LYS A 9 0.17 15.76 -10.48
CA LYS A 9 0.38 16.81 -9.48
C LYS A 9 1.12 18.03 -10.04
N SER A 10 1.78 17.87 -11.20
CA SER A 10 2.54 18.92 -11.88
C SER A 10 1.85 19.35 -13.17
N LEU A 11 1.20 20.51 -13.14
CA LEU A 11 0.63 21.13 -14.33
C LEU A 11 1.69 21.35 -15.42
N THR A 12 2.91 21.73 -15.04
CA THR A 12 4.03 21.92 -15.96
C THR A 12 4.37 20.62 -16.70
N LEU A 13 4.46 19.50 -15.97
CA LEU A 13 4.70 18.19 -16.57
C LEU A 13 3.56 17.78 -17.52
N ALA A 14 2.30 17.89 -17.08
CA ALA A 14 1.15 17.52 -17.90
C ALA A 14 1.04 18.34 -19.18
N ASN A 15 1.31 19.65 -19.12
CA ASN A 15 1.36 20.52 -20.30
C ASN A 15 2.54 20.16 -21.22
N GLY A 16 3.72 19.90 -20.67
CA GLY A 16 4.88 19.47 -21.45
C GLY A 16 4.62 18.18 -22.21
N ILE A 17 3.98 17.19 -21.59
CA ILE A 17 3.57 15.94 -22.25
C ILE A 17 2.57 16.23 -23.38
N LYS A 18 1.56 17.07 -23.13
CA LYS A 18 0.56 17.46 -24.14
C LYS A 18 1.21 18.17 -25.33
N GLU A 19 2.18 19.05 -25.08
CA GLU A 19 2.95 19.73 -26.12
C GLU A 19 3.77 18.73 -26.95
N LEU A 20 4.48 17.80 -26.30
CA LEU A 20 5.23 16.74 -26.99
C LEU A 20 4.34 15.90 -27.91
N VAL A 21 3.13 15.53 -27.45
CA VAL A 21 2.17 14.82 -28.31
C VAL A 21 1.79 15.65 -29.52
N ASN A 22 1.47 16.93 -29.34
CA ASN A 22 1.09 17.82 -30.45
C ASN A 22 2.22 18.04 -31.46
N GLN A 23 3.48 17.94 -31.04
CA GLN A 23 4.65 18.04 -31.92
C GLN A 23 4.95 16.75 -32.68
N THR A 24 4.60 15.59 -32.10
CA THR A 24 5.02 14.26 -32.60
C THR A 24 3.93 13.55 -33.39
N VAL A 25 2.65 13.86 -33.13
CA VAL A 25 1.51 13.12 -33.69
C VAL A 25 0.77 13.99 -34.71
N ASP A 26 0.78 13.54 -35.97
CA ASP A 26 0.22 14.29 -37.12
C ASP A 26 -1.29 14.58 -37.01
N ARG A 27 -2.04 13.73 -36.30
CA ARG A 27 -3.49 13.86 -36.11
C ARG A 27 -3.82 14.27 -34.68
N GLN A 28 -4.61 15.33 -34.54
CA GLN A 28 -4.95 15.89 -33.24
C GLN A 28 -5.71 14.89 -32.34
N VAL A 29 -5.06 14.45 -31.26
CA VAL A 29 -5.67 13.64 -30.20
C VAL A 29 -6.25 14.56 -29.12
N LYS A 30 -7.47 14.27 -28.66
CA LYS A 30 -8.12 15.06 -27.59
C LYS A 30 -7.49 14.69 -26.25
N ILE A 31 -6.74 15.62 -25.66
CA ILE A 31 -6.09 15.46 -24.34
C ILE A 31 -6.66 16.46 -23.33
N ALA A 32 -7.26 15.93 -22.26
CA ALA A 32 -7.64 16.68 -21.07
C ALA A 32 -6.60 16.50 -19.96
N ILE A 33 -6.44 17.52 -19.11
CA ILE A 33 -5.51 17.51 -17.98
C ILE A 33 -6.33 17.62 -16.69
N ALA A 34 -6.03 16.77 -15.73
CA ALA A 34 -6.49 16.83 -14.36
C ALA A 34 -5.27 17.09 -13.46
N THR A 35 -5.21 18.28 -12.88
CA THR A 35 -4.16 18.74 -11.97
C THR A 35 -4.79 19.37 -10.73
N ASN A 36 -4.04 19.50 -9.66
CA ASN A 36 -4.41 20.38 -8.55
C ASN A 36 -4.65 21.83 -9.06
N ASN A 37 -5.78 22.43 -8.69
CA ASN A 37 -6.07 23.85 -8.96
C ASN A 37 -5.83 24.75 -7.73
N GLN A 38 -5.14 24.24 -6.70
CA GLN A 38 -4.96 24.94 -5.43
C GLN A 38 -3.50 25.33 -5.17
N THR A 39 -3.34 26.56 -4.70
CA THR A 39 -2.11 27.20 -4.21
C THR A 39 -1.39 26.33 -3.18
N PRO A 40 -0.07 26.51 -2.98
CA PRO A 40 0.86 25.55 -2.36
C PRO A 40 0.70 25.33 -0.84
N LEU A 41 -0.48 25.53 -0.25
CA LEU A 41 -0.67 25.52 1.20
C LEU A 41 -1.36 24.28 1.79
N ASP A 42 -1.94 23.37 0.99
CA ASP A 42 -2.50 22.13 1.51
C ASP A 42 -1.48 20.98 1.45
N LEU A 43 -1.24 20.37 2.61
CA LEU A 43 -0.30 19.27 2.86
C LEU A 43 -0.61 17.98 2.06
N THR A 44 -1.72 17.94 1.32
CA THR A 44 -2.08 16.87 0.39
C THR A 44 -2.05 17.43 -1.03
N ASN A 45 -0.85 17.56 -1.60
CA ASN A 45 -0.62 18.03 -2.96
C ASN A 45 -1.11 17.00 -4.01
N GLU A 46 -2.37 16.59 -3.96
CA GLU A 46 -2.94 15.48 -4.73
C GLU A 46 -4.05 15.94 -5.67
N VAL A 47 -4.22 15.22 -6.78
CA VAL A 47 -5.31 15.51 -7.72
C VAL A 47 -6.58 14.87 -7.20
N SER A 48 -7.62 15.67 -6.93
CA SER A 48 -8.87 15.19 -6.35
C SER A 48 -9.68 14.30 -7.33
N PRO A 49 -10.47 13.33 -6.82
CA PRO A 49 -11.35 12.51 -7.66
C PRO A 49 -12.34 13.34 -8.51
N GLU A 50 -12.85 14.46 -8.00
CA GLU A 50 -13.81 15.34 -8.69
C GLU A 50 -13.15 16.03 -9.90
N THR A 51 -11.88 16.39 -9.76
CA THR A 51 -11.10 17.00 -10.84
C THR A 51 -10.89 16.00 -11.97
N ILE A 52 -10.55 14.75 -11.64
CA ILE A 52 -10.37 13.66 -12.60
C ILE A 52 -11.71 13.33 -13.27
N LEU A 53 -12.80 13.22 -12.49
CA LEU A 53 -14.16 12.98 -12.98
C LEU A 53 -14.56 14.05 -14.01
N THR A 54 -14.29 15.32 -13.72
CA THR A 54 -14.59 16.45 -14.60
C THR A 54 -13.78 16.38 -15.90
N ALA A 55 -12.48 16.05 -15.81
CA ALA A 55 -11.62 15.87 -16.97
C ALA A 55 -12.12 14.73 -17.88
N ILE A 56 -12.47 13.58 -17.30
CA ILE A 56 -13.04 12.44 -18.03
C ILE A 56 -14.34 12.87 -18.74
N LYS A 57 -15.29 13.48 -18.02
CA LYS A 57 -16.58 13.92 -18.60
C LYS A 57 -16.38 14.92 -19.74
N LYS A 58 -15.43 15.85 -19.62
CA LYS A 58 -15.13 16.87 -20.64
C LYS A 58 -14.55 16.26 -21.92
N CYS A 59 -13.75 15.19 -21.81
CA CYS A 59 -13.14 14.54 -22.97
C CYS A 59 -13.89 13.33 -23.52
N TYR A 60 -14.86 12.79 -22.79
CA TYR A 60 -15.56 11.55 -23.14
C TYR A 60 -16.14 11.52 -24.56
N SER A 61 -16.05 10.35 -25.18
CA SER A 61 -16.80 9.95 -26.37
C SER A 61 -17.08 8.45 -26.31
N LYS A 62 -17.99 7.93 -27.15
CA LYS A 62 -18.28 6.48 -27.21
C LYS A 62 -17.08 5.60 -27.57
N GLN A 63 -15.99 6.19 -28.08
CA GLN A 63 -14.73 5.48 -28.36
C GLN A 63 -13.86 5.29 -27.12
N GLY A 64 -14.21 5.93 -26.00
CA GLY A 64 -13.57 5.74 -24.70
C GLY A 64 -12.53 6.79 -24.32
N VAL A 65 -12.03 6.65 -23.09
CA VAL A 65 -11.03 7.52 -22.45
C VAL A 65 -9.93 6.68 -21.82
N LEU A 66 -8.68 6.94 -22.20
CA LEU A 66 -7.51 6.39 -21.56
C LEU A 66 -6.96 7.39 -20.54
N VAL A 67 -6.80 6.97 -19.29
CA VAL A 67 -6.27 7.79 -18.21
C VAL A 67 -4.83 7.37 -17.93
N LEU A 68 -3.88 8.30 -18.04
CA LEU A 68 -2.49 8.11 -17.63
C LEU A 68 -2.20 8.96 -16.39
N LEU A 69 -1.40 8.42 -15.48
CA LEU A 69 -1.19 8.91 -14.12
C LEU A 69 0.29 8.92 -13.76
N ASP A 70 0.70 9.88 -12.93
CA ASP A 70 2.10 10.10 -12.54
C ASP A 70 2.52 9.40 -11.24
N THR A 71 1.57 9.14 -10.34
CA THR A 71 1.83 8.67 -8.98
C THR A 71 0.77 7.66 -8.54
N TYR A 72 1.09 6.90 -7.49
CA TYR A 72 0.19 5.92 -6.89
C TYR A 72 -1.14 6.53 -6.43
N HIS A 73 -1.12 7.65 -5.70
CA HIS A 73 -2.34 8.28 -5.18
C HIS A 73 -3.26 8.78 -6.32
N SER A 74 -2.68 9.20 -7.45
CA SER A 74 -3.44 9.51 -8.68
C SER A 74 -4.26 8.30 -9.16
N ALA A 75 -3.80 7.06 -8.94
CA ALA A 75 -4.53 5.85 -9.31
C ALA A 75 -5.77 5.62 -8.44
N GLN A 76 -5.64 5.73 -7.11
CA GLN A 76 -6.77 5.58 -6.19
C GLN A 76 -7.85 6.65 -6.45
N ASN A 77 -7.44 7.91 -6.61
CA ASN A 77 -8.36 9.00 -6.90
C ASN A 77 -9.03 8.85 -8.27
N ALA A 78 -8.31 8.32 -9.26
CA ALA A 78 -8.89 8.01 -10.56
C ALA A 78 -9.91 6.85 -10.48
N ALA A 79 -9.65 5.81 -9.66
CA ALA A 79 -10.62 4.74 -9.43
C ALA A 79 -11.89 5.26 -8.75
N LEU A 80 -11.76 6.14 -7.74
CA LEU A 80 -12.90 6.82 -7.12
C LEU A 80 -13.70 7.65 -8.13
N ALA A 81 -13.00 8.40 -9.00
CA ALA A 81 -13.63 9.16 -10.08
C ALA A 81 -14.43 8.23 -11.02
N ILE A 82 -13.85 7.10 -11.43
CA ILE A 82 -14.52 6.12 -12.28
C ILE A 82 -15.72 5.48 -11.57
N ALA A 83 -15.62 5.22 -10.27
CA ALA A 83 -16.71 4.66 -9.47
C ALA A 83 -17.95 5.56 -9.44
N ASN A 84 -17.76 6.87 -9.57
CA ASN A 84 -18.79 7.90 -9.58
C ASN A 84 -19.31 8.27 -10.99
N LEU A 85 -18.82 7.58 -12.04
CA LEU A 85 -19.37 7.71 -13.39
C LEU A 85 -20.62 6.85 -13.57
N GLU A 86 -21.49 7.28 -14.49
CA GLU A 86 -22.54 6.41 -15.02
C GLU A 86 -21.93 5.15 -15.64
N HIS A 87 -22.58 4.01 -15.44
CA HIS A 87 -22.06 2.70 -15.87
C HIS A 87 -21.64 2.65 -17.35
N ALA A 88 -22.44 3.26 -18.24
CA ALA A 88 -22.14 3.31 -19.67
C ALA A 88 -20.87 4.11 -20.01
N ILE A 89 -20.53 5.11 -19.20
CA ILE A 89 -19.31 5.89 -19.33
C ILE A 89 -18.15 5.13 -18.70
N ALA A 90 -18.32 4.66 -17.45
CA ALA A 90 -17.30 3.93 -16.69
C ALA A 90 -16.76 2.71 -17.45
N ALA A 91 -17.63 1.98 -18.16
CA ALA A 91 -17.25 0.83 -18.98
C ALA A 91 -16.31 1.18 -20.16
N ASN A 92 -16.24 2.46 -20.54
CA ASN A 92 -15.41 2.97 -21.63
C ASN A 92 -14.26 3.84 -21.12
N VAL A 93 -13.84 3.66 -19.87
CA VAL A 93 -12.66 4.33 -19.28
C VAL A 93 -11.65 3.29 -18.85
N ALA A 94 -10.39 3.44 -19.24
CA ALA A 94 -9.27 2.57 -18.85
C ALA A 94 -8.20 3.37 -18.10
N LEU A 95 -7.69 2.84 -16.98
CA LEU A 95 -6.48 3.37 -16.33
C LEU A 95 -5.26 2.65 -16.89
N SER A 96 -4.22 3.39 -17.27
CA SER A 96 -2.96 2.81 -17.71
C SER A 96 -1.92 2.84 -16.60
N SER A 97 -1.16 1.74 -16.47
CA SER A 97 0.01 1.66 -15.60
C SER A 97 1.32 2.11 -16.28
N ALA A 98 1.25 2.58 -17.53
CA ALA A 98 2.42 2.99 -18.28
C ALA A 98 3.08 4.25 -17.69
N PRO A 99 4.42 4.40 -17.82
CA PRO A 99 5.12 5.65 -17.54
C PRO A 99 4.42 6.81 -18.26
N ILE A 100 4.07 7.86 -17.53
CA ILE A 100 3.14 8.88 -18.03
C ILE A 100 3.63 9.56 -19.32
N VAL A 101 4.94 9.72 -19.52
CA VAL A 101 5.49 10.35 -20.73
C VAL A 101 5.46 9.40 -21.92
N GLU A 102 6.21 8.30 -21.86
CA GLU A 102 6.34 7.33 -22.95
C GLU A 102 5.00 6.67 -23.27
N GLY A 103 4.24 6.32 -22.24
CA GLY A 103 2.91 5.73 -22.35
C GLY A 103 1.94 6.66 -23.08
N THR A 104 1.96 7.96 -22.77
CA THR A 104 1.08 8.93 -23.45
C THR A 104 1.45 9.08 -24.91
N LEU A 105 2.74 9.17 -25.24
CA LEU A 105 3.20 9.27 -26.63
C LEU A 105 2.78 8.02 -27.44
N ALA A 106 3.02 6.83 -26.89
CA ALA A 106 2.68 5.57 -27.53
C ALA A 106 1.15 5.44 -27.74
N ALA A 107 0.35 5.76 -26.72
CA ALA A 107 -1.11 5.79 -26.82
C ALA A 107 -1.58 6.81 -27.86
N ALA A 108 -1.10 8.05 -27.82
CA ALA A 108 -1.53 9.11 -28.72
C ALA A 108 -1.24 8.75 -30.19
N ASN A 109 -0.06 8.22 -30.47
CA ASN A 109 0.28 7.75 -31.81
C ASN A 109 -0.66 6.62 -32.28
N SER A 110 -0.91 5.63 -31.41
CA SER A 110 -1.83 4.53 -31.70
C SER A 110 -3.26 5.04 -31.97
N ILE A 111 -3.75 5.96 -31.14
CA ILE A 111 -5.08 6.58 -31.27
C ILE A 111 -5.20 7.38 -32.58
N ALA A 112 -4.17 8.13 -32.97
CA ALA A 112 -4.14 8.88 -34.22
C ALA A 112 -4.27 7.98 -35.46
N LEU A 113 -3.75 6.75 -35.38
CA LEU A 113 -3.91 5.70 -36.38
C LEU A 113 -5.28 4.99 -36.35
N GLY A 114 -6.18 5.41 -35.45
CA GLY A 114 -7.54 4.88 -35.36
C GLY A 114 -7.72 3.71 -34.39
N ALA A 115 -6.74 3.46 -33.52
CA ALA A 115 -6.81 2.39 -32.54
C ALA A 115 -8.00 2.53 -31.57
N SER A 116 -8.51 1.37 -31.16
CA SER A 116 -9.46 1.23 -30.04
C SER A 116 -8.82 1.58 -28.69
N LEU A 117 -9.65 1.73 -27.66
CA LEU A 117 -9.18 1.98 -26.29
C LEU A 117 -8.23 0.87 -25.80
N GLU A 118 -8.54 -0.39 -26.13
CA GLU A 118 -7.73 -1.56 -25.80
C GLU A 118 -6.34 -1.51 -26.46
N GLU A 119 -6.31 -1.24 -27.75
CA GLU A 119 -5.06 -1.17 -28.51
C GLU A 119 -4.19 0.00 -28.04
N ALA A 120 -4.81 1.14 -27.72
CA ALA A 120 -4.12 2.30 -27.17
C ALA A 120 -3.52 2.04 -25.78
N GLU A 121 -4.27 1.39 -24.88
CA GLU A 121 -3.77 0.98 -23.55
C GLU A 121 -2.60 0.00 -23.70
N LYS A 122 -2.74 -1.01 -24.57
CA LYS A 122 -1.69 -1.99 -24.83
C LYS A 122 -0.42 -1.34 -25.38
N ALA A 123 -0.56 -0.36 -26.28
CA ALA A 123 0.56 0.41 -26.82
C ALA A 123 1.28 1.20 -25.70
N ALA A 124 0.52 1.86 -24.83
CA ALA A 124 1.08 2.55 -23.67
C ALA A 124 1.79 1.58 -22.73
N HIS A 125 1.14 0.50 -22.31
CA HIS A 125 1.65 -0.46 -21.33
C HIS A 125 2.98 -1.10 -21.76
N LYS A 126 3.12 -1.41 -23.06
CA LYS A 126 4.33 -2.02 -23.63
C LYS A 126 5.59 -1.19 -23.40
N THR A 127 5.46 0.12 -23.17
CA THR A 127 6.60 1.02 -22.91
C THR A 127 7.38 0.64 -21.65
N ILE A 128 6.73 0.05 -20.64
CA ILE A 128 7.39 -0.48 -19.44
C ILE A 128 8.42 -1.54 -19.82
N THR A 129 7.98 -2.54 -20.59
CA THR A 129 8.79 -3.67 -21.04
C THR A 129 9.94 -3.21 -21.93
N ILE A 130 9.67 -2.30 -22.87
CA ILE A 130 10.68 -1.77 -23.80
C ILE A 130 11.80 -1.07 -23.01
N LYS A 131 11.44 -0.22 -22.05
CA LYS A 131 12.41 0.53 -21.26
C LYS A 131 13.30 -0.39 -20.42
N LYS A 132 12.71 -1.42 -19.81
CA LYS A 132 13.45 -2.46 -19.07
C LYS A 132 14.41 -3.26 -19.95
N LEU A 133 13.95 -3.71 -21.12
CA LEU A 133 14.79 -4.44 -22.08
C LEU A 133 15.97 -3.59 -22.58
N GLN A 134 15.74 -2.31 -22.88
CA GLN A 134 16.78 -1.39 -23.32
C GLN A 134 17.86 -1.17 -22.25
N LEU A 135 17.50 -1.25 -20.98
CA LEU A 135 18.43 -1.11 -19.85
C LEU A 135 19.07 -2.45 -19.42
N GLY A 136 18.81 -3.55 -20.15
CA GLY A 136 19.39 -4.86 -19.89
C GLY A 136 18.81 -5.58 -18.67
N GLU A 137 17.64 -5.18 -18.18
CA GLU A 137 16.95 -5.90 -17.10
C GLU A 137 16.43 -7.25 -17.62
N ASN A 138 16.80 -8.34 -16.93
CA ASN A 138 16.22 -9.66 -17.17
C ASN A 138 14.75 -9.62 -16.74
N LEU A 139 13.85 -9.62 -17.71
CA LEU A 139 12.42 -9.71 -17.46
C LEU A 139 12.05 -11.17 -17.19
N PRO A 140 11.63 -11.55 -15.97
CA PRO A 140 10.77 -12.73 -15.82
C PRO A 140 9.57 -12.59 -16.77
N ASN A 141 9.10 -13.71 -17.29
CA ASN A 141 7.98 -13.82 -18.23
C ASN A 141 6.65 -13.40 -17.56
N PHE A 142 6.52 -12.13 -17.19
CA PHE A 142 5.26 -11.54 -16.77
C PHE A 142 4.52 -11.07 -18.02
N ASN A 143 3.91 -12.02 -18.73
CA ASN A 143 2.74 -11.74 -19.56
C ASN A 143 1.54 -11.42 -18.66
N ILE A 144 1.70 -10.47 -17.73
CA ILE A 144 0.58 -9.82 -17.08
C ILE A 144 0.19 -8.67 -18.00
N HIS A 145 -0.42 -9.01 -19.14
CA HIS A 145 -1.36 -8.06 -19.69
C HIS A 145 -2.44 -7.89 -18.62
N PRO A 146 -2.74 -6.69 -18.13
CA PRO A 146 -4.01 -6.48 -17.48
C PRO A 146 -5.05 -6.89 -18.53
N LYS A 147 -5.70 -8.05 -18.35
CA LYS A 147 -6.92 -8.42 -19.07
C LYS A 147 -7.99 -7.44 -18.63
N ASN A 148 -7.94 -6.20 -19.09
CA ASN A 148 -8.82 -5.15 -18.57
C ASN A 148 -9.24 -4.19 -19.68
N THR A 149 -9.92 -4.76 -20.66
CA THR A 149 -10.72 -4.01 -21.63
C THR A 149 -12.19 -4.38 -21.54
N ASN A 150 -12.49 -5.50 -20.89
CA ASN A 150 -13.81 -5.79 -20.37
C ASN A 150 -13.76 -5.55 -18.86
N TYR A 151 -14.46 -4.51 -18.41
CA TYR A 151 -14.83 -4.31 -17.01
C TYR A 151 -15.21 -5.67 -16.41
N GLU A 152 -14.30 -6.33 -15.67
CA GLU A 152 -14.64 -7.57 -14.96
C GLU A 152 -15.88 -7.27 -14.11
N PRO A 153 -16.82 -8.23 -13.95
CA PRO A 153 -17.98 -8.01 -13.08
C PRO A 153 -17.45 -7.49 -11.74
N ILE A 154 -17.95 -6.32 -11.34
CA ILE A 154 -17.50 -5.60 -10.14
C ILE A 154 -17.38 -6.64 -9.02
N ARG A 155 -16.16 -6.94 -8.57
CA ARG A 155 -15.99 -7.82 -7.40
C ARG A 155 -16.44 -6.99 -6.21
N ILE A 156 -17.63 -7.33 -5.71
CA ILE A 156 -18.26 -6.71 -4.55
C ILE A 156 -18.15 -7.68 -3.39
N ILE A 157 -17.62 -7.21 -2.27
CA ILE A 157 -17.51 -7.99 -1.04
C ILE A 157 -18.21 -7.20 0.04
N THR A 158 -19.32 -7.75 0.56
CA THR A 158 -20.05 -7.18 1.69
C THR A 158 -19.90 -8.10 2.89
N ALA A 159 -19.39 -7.56 4.00
CA ALA A 159 -19.07 -8.34 5.18
C ALA A 159 -19.06 -7.46 6.44
N PRO A 160 -19.24 -8.05 7.65
CA PRO A 160 -19.26 -7.32 8.89
C PRO A 160 -17.86 -6.79 9.24
N VAL A 161 -17.81 -5.57 9.76
CA VAL A 161 -16.60 -4.93 10.26
C VAL A 161 -16.11 -5.63 11.52
N TRP A 162 -14.85 -6.05 11.49
CA TRP A 162 -14.09 -6.41 12.68
C TRP A 162 -13.09 -5.29 12.97
N LEU A 163 -13.41 -4.45 13.96
CA LEU A 163 -12.45 -3.49 14.49
C LEU A 163 -11.35 -4.24 15.23
N TYR A 164 -10.18 -4.27 14.61
CA TYR A 164 -9.01 -4.94 15.16
C TYR A 164 -8.21 -3.93 15.99
N PRO A 165 -7.94 -4.21 17.28
CA PRO A 165 -7.26 -3.27 18.14
C PRO A 165 -5.79 -3.13 17.71
N TYR A 166 -5.42 -1.92 17.34
CA TYR A 166 -4.02 -1.55 17.21
C TYR A 166 -3.46 -1.22 18.60
N HIS A 167 -2.58 -2.09 19.12
CA HIS A 167 -2.00 -1.91 20.44
C HIS A 167 -0.79 -0.98 20.37
N HIS A 168 -0.94 0.24 20.86
CA HIS A 168 0.15 1.19 21.01
C HIS A 168 0.78 1.06 22.41
N PHE A 169 2.07 0.73 22.46
CA PHE A 169 2.81 0.60 23.71
C PHE A 169 3.24 1.96 24.26
N VAL A 170 2.67 2.36 25.40
CA VAL A 170 3.17 3.50 26.17
C VAL A 170 4.18 2.99 27.19
N ILE A 171 5.47 3.23 26.92
CA ILE A 171 6.57 2.74 27.76
C ILE A 171 7.11 3.87 28.64
N PRO A 172 6.82 3.90 29.95
CA PRO A 172 7.42 4.87 30.84
C PRO A 172 8.89 4.52 31.09
N ARG A 173 9.75 5.55 31.07
CA ARG A 173 11.12 5.41 31.54
C ARG A 173 11.13 5.17 33.06
N LYS A 174 11.67 4.04 33.48
CA LYS A 174 11.92 3.71 34.89
C LYS A 174 13.41 3.79 35.17
N LYS A 175 13.78 4.39 36.31
CA LYS A 175 15.17 4.41 36.77
C LYS A 175 15.50 3.07 37.43
N ILE A 176 16.54 2.41 36.95
CA ILE A 176 16.97 1.08 37.41
C ILE A 176 18.24 1.21 38.26
N SER A 177 18.22 0.57 39.43
CA SER A 177 19.39 0.51 40.32
C SER A 177 20.51 -0.31 39.69
N SER A 178 21.77 0.05 39.96
CA SER A 178 22.94 -0.57 39.31
C SER A 178 22.99 -2.11 39.44
N HIS A 179 22.53 -2.65 40.57
CA HIS A 179 22.51 -4.11 40.81
C HIS A 179 21.45 -4.87 39.97
N LEU A 180 20.44 -4.18 39.43
CA LEU A 180 19.37 -4.77 38.61
C LEU A 180 19.61 -4.63 37.10
N LEU A 181 20.65 -3.90 36.68
CA LEU A 181 20.94 -3.68 35.25
C LEU A 181 21.17 -4.99 34.49
N LEU A 182 21.87 -5.94 35.12
CA LEU A 182 22.11 -7.26 34.53
C LEU A 182 20.81 -8.06 34.38
N GLU A 183 19.84 -7.88 35.27
CA GLU A 183 18.53 -8.53 35.16
C GLU A 183 17.73 -7.96 33.99
N GLU A 184 17.75 -6.65 33.78
CA GLU A 184 17.11 -6.01 32.62
C GLU A 184 17.72 -6.48 31.29
N GLN A 185 19.04 -6.61 31.21
CA GLN A 185 19.70 -7.20 30.04
C GLN A 185 19.29 -8.66 29.81
N LYS A 186 19.19 -9.47 30.87
CA LYS A 186 18.70 -10.86 30.77
C LYS A 186 17.24 -10.91 30.32
N ARG A 187 16.39 -9.98 30.78
CA ARG A 187 14.99 -9.86 30.32
C ARG A 187 14.94 -9.58 28.82
N LEU A 188 15.78 -8.67 28.32
CA LEU A 188 15.91 -8.37 26.89
C LEU A 188 16.32 -9.59 26.08
N VAL A 189 17.41 -10.28 26.45
CA VAL A 189 17.88 -11.48 25.74
C VAL A 189 16.79 -12.55 25.70
N LYS A 190 16.08 -12.77 26.82
CA LYS A 190 14.97 -13.72 26.87
C LYS A 190 13.80 -13.33 25.95
N ALA A 191 13.49 -12.04 25.84
CA ALA A 191 12.47 -11.54 24.92
C ALA A 191 12.88 -11.77 23.46
N ILE A 192 14.15 -11.55 23.11
CA ILE A 192 14.72 -11.81 21.77
C ILE A 192 14.66 -13.30 21.42
N GLU A 193 15.04 -14.19 22.34
CA GLU A 193 15.02 -15.63 22.08
C GLU A 193 13.60 -16.19 21.90
N ARG A 194 12.62 -15.69 22.67
CA ARG A 194 11.20 -16.03 22.44
C ARG A 194 10.71 -15.50 21.10
N SER A 195 11.08 -14.26 20.82
CA SER A 195 10.81 -13.56 19.57
C SER A 195 11.31 -14.30 18.33
N LYS A 196 12.51 -14.88 18.37
CA LYS A 196 13.05 -15.71 17.28
C LYS A 196 12.20 -16.96 17.01
N LYS A 197 11.70 -17.61 18.05
CA LYS A 197 10.81 -18.78 17.91
C LYS A 197 9.49 -18.42 17.23
N ASP A 198 8.92 -17.26 17.56
CA ASP A 198 7.72 -16.77 16.87
C ASP A 198 8.00 -16.54 15.39
N ILE A 199 9.16 -15.97 15.04
CA ILE A 199 9.55 -15.75 13.66
C ILE A 199 9.74 -17.07 12.91
N ASP A 200 10.31 -18.10 13.54
CA ASP A 200 10.42 -19.42 12.93
C ASP A 200 9.04 -20.00 12.61
N TRP A 201 8.12 -19.88 13.56
CA TRP A 201 6.73 -20.29 13.34
C TRP A 201 6.07 -19.48 12.21
N LEU A 202 6.25 -18.15 12.17
CA LEU A 202 5.73 -17.29 11.10
C LEU A 202 6.32 -17.64 9.73
N THR A 203 7.60 -18.01 9.69
CA THR A 203 8.28 -18.44 8.46
C THR A 203 7.64 -19.72 7.92
N GLU A 204 7.43 -20.72 8.77
CA GLU A 204 6.75 -21.97 8.42
C GLU A 204 5.28 -21.74 8.01
N GLU A 205 4.56 -20.92 8.77
CA GLU A 205 3.15 -20.62 8.47
C GLU A 205 2.99 -19.86 7.14
N THR A 206 3.95 -18.99 6.82
CA THR A 206 4.02 -18.29 5.53
C THR A 206 4.27 -19.28 4.39
N TYR A 207 5.25 -20.18 4.56
CA TYR A 207 5.53 -21.25 3.61
C TYR A 207 4.27 -22.07 3.32
N ARG A 208 3.57 -22.49 4.37
CA ARG A 208 2.33 -23.27 4.26
C ARG A 208 1.19 -22.53 3.56
N LYS A 209 1.01 -21.24 3.83
CA LYS A 209 -0.13 -20.47 3.30
C LYS A 209 0.08 -19.98 1.86
N ILE A 210 1.28 -19.53 1.53
CA ILE A 210 1.54 -18.80 0.27
C ILE A 210 2.86 -19.18 -0.42
N GLY A 211 3.63 -20.11 0.15
CA GLY A 211 4.83 -20.66 -0.47
C GLY A 211 6.15 -19.98 -0.09
N GLU A 212 7.25 -20.63 -0.48
CA GLU A 212 8.63 -20.30 -0.10
C GLU A 212 9.05 -18.87 -0.47
N GLN A 213 8.61 -18.38 -1.63
CA GLN A 213 9.01 -17.08 -2.17
C GLN A 213 8.69 -15.89 -1.25
N TYR A 214 7.81 -16.04 -0.25
CA TYR A 214 7.45 -14.98 0.71
C TYR A 214 8.11 -15.16 2.09
N THR A 215 8.72 -16.32 2.36
CA THR A 215 9.33 -16.64 3.67
C THR A 215 10.49 -15.71 4.03
N HIS A 216 11.18 -15.18 3.02
CA HIS A 216 12.31 -14.27 3.19
C HIS A 216 11.98 -13.03 4.02
N ILE A 217 10.71 -12.59 4.05
CA ILE A 217 10.25 -11.45 4.88
C ILE A 217 10.57 -11.72 6.36
N PHE A 218 10.20 -12.90 6.86
CA PHE A 218 10.43 -13.27 8.25
C PHE A 218 11.88 -13.71 8.49
N SER A 219 12.55 -14.31 7.51
CA SER A 219 13.99 -14.55 7.57
C SER A 219 14.78 -13.25 7.76
N SER A 220 14.39 -12.16 7.10
CA SER A 220 14.98 -10.84 7.31
C SER A 220 14.73 -10.30 8.72
N HIS A 221 13.53 -10.50 9.29
CA HIS A 221 13.27 -10.14 10.69
C HIS A 221 14.16 -10.92 11.65
N ARG A 222 14.39 -12.21 11.38
CA ARG A 222 15.28 -13.05 12.17
C ARG A 222 16.71 -12.52 12.13
N PHE A 223 17.22 -12.21 10.94
CA PHE A 223 18.56 -11.66 10.75
C PHE A 223 18.76 -10.35 11.55
N LEU A 224 17.76 -9.46 11.57
CA LEU A 224 17.83 -8.25 12.37
C LEU A 224 17.91 -8.55 13.88
N LEU A 225 17.14 -9.53 14.37
CA LEU A 225 17.20 -9.93 15.79
C LEU A 225 18.50 -10.65 16.18
N GLU A 226 19.17 -11.30 15.23
CA GLU A 226 20.47 -11.95 15.43
C GLU A 226 21.64 -10.96 15.36
N ASN A 227 21.40 -9.72 14.93
CA ASN A 227 22.42 -8.69 14.88
C ASN A 227 22.95 -8.35 16.29
N ALA A 228 24.20 -8.71 16.55
CA ALA A 228 24.85 -8.51 17.84
C ALA A 228 25.04 -7.02 18.18
N GLU A 229 25.26 -6.15 17.20
CA GLU A 229 25.43 -4.72 17.39
C GLU A 229 24.14 -4.06 17.90
N LEU A 230 22.99 -4.43 17.33
CA LEU A 230 21.69 -3.98 17.84
C LEU A 230 21.49 -4.37 19.31
N GLN A 231 21.79 -5.62 19.66
CA GLN A 231 21.66 -6.11 21.04
C GLN A 231 22.60 -5.38 22.01
N LEU A 232 23.85 -5.17 21.59
CA LEU A 232 24.84 -4.42 22.36
C LEU A 232 24.42 -2.95 22.54
N THR A 233 23.83 -2.34 21.51
CA THR A 233 23.33 -0.95 21.56
C THR A 233 22.24 -0.80 22.62
N VAL A 234 21.24 -1.69 22.62
CA VAL A 234 20.17 -1.67 23.64
C VAL A 234 20.74 -1.94 25.04
N CYS A 235 21.65 -2.92 25.20
CA CYS A 235 22.27 -3.23 26.49
C CYS A 235 23.15 -2.08 27.03
N SER A 236 23.84 -1.39 26.13
CA SER A 236 24.62 -0.18 26.43
C SER A 236 23.70 0.94 26.89
N MET A 237 22.54 1.12 26.26
CA MET A 237 21.55 2.11 26.66
C MET A 237 21.00 1.84 28.07
N ILE A 238 20.65 0.58 28.38
CA ILE A 238 20.25 0.14 29.74
C ILE A 238 21.33 0.52 30.77
N SER A 239 22.58 0.19 30.47
CA SER A 239 23.70 0.35 31.41
C SER A 239 24.08 1.82 31.62
N LYS A 240 24.22 2.59 30.54
CA LYS A 240 24.65 4.00 30.58
C LYS A 240 23.56 4.91 31.16
N HIS A 241 22.31 4.68 30.81
CA HIS A 241 21.20 5.56 31.18
C HIS A 241 20.36 5.04 32.36
N HIS A 242 20.74 3.90 32.94
CA HIS A 242 20.08 3.26 34.07
C HIS A 242 18.56 3.16 33.85
N CYS A 243 18.15 2.66 32.69
CA CYS A 243 16.75 2.56 32.30
C CYS A 243 16.30 1.10 32.11
N ASN A 244 14.99 0.89 32.12
CA ASN A 244 14.38 -0.42 31.88
C ASN A 244 14.50 -0.87 30.42
N ALA A 245 14.49 -2.17 30.19
CA ALA A 245 14.71 -2.80 28.90
C ALA A 245 13.70 -2.36 27.83
N GLU A 246 12.42 -2.19 28.19
CA GLU A 246 11.39 -1.72 27.26
C GLU A 246 11.72 -0.33 26.71
N PHE A 247 12.14 0.58 27.59
CA PHE A 247 12.42 1.96 27.21
C PHE A 247 13.68 2.03 26.33
N ALA A 248 14.73 1.31 26.72
CA ALA A 248 15.96 1.23 25.94
C ALA A 248 15.71 0.66 24.54
N LEU A 249 14.91 -0.41 24.45
CA LEU A 249 14.54 -1.02 23.18
C LEU A 249 13.72 -0.08 22.31
N GLN A 250 12.67 0.53 22.88
CA GLN A 250 11.79 1.43 22.14
C GLN A 250 12.58 2.62 21.57
N GLN A 251 13.44 3.26 22.36
CA GLN A 251 14.23 4.38 21.86
C GLN A 251 15.18 3.96 20.73
N THR A 252 15.86 2.82 20.89
CA THR A 252 16.78 2.32 19.86
C THR A 252 16.04 2.06 18.53
N PHE A 253 14.82 1.52 18.59
CA PHE A 253 14.01 1.29 17.40
C PHE A 253 13.41 2.57 16.83
N ILE A 254 13.04 3.56 17.65
CA ILE A 254 12.61 4.88 17.16
C ILE A 254 13.72 5.52 16.33
N ASP A 255 14.95 5.55 16.86
CA ASP A 255 16.09 6.13 16.14
C ASP A 255 16.37 5.39 14.82
N LEU A 256 16.20 4.06 14.80
CA LEU A 256 16.32 3.24 13.60
C LEU A 256 15.21 3.53 12.57
N ILE A 257 13.95 3.60 13.02
CA ILE A 257 12.79 3.91 12.18
C ILE A 257 12.95 5.30 11.56
N ASP A 258 13.34 6.31 12.34
CA ASP A 258 13.56 7.67 11.87
C ASP A 258 14.64 7.73 10.78
N THR A 259 15.69 6.91 10.92
CA THR A 259 16.74 6.78 9.89
C THR A 259 16.18 6.24 8.57
N TYR A 260 15.32 5.21 8.61
CA TYR A 260 14.68 4.66 7.41
C TYR A 260 13.65 5.62 6.80
N ALA A 261 12.91 6.35 7.63
CA ALA A 261 11.89 7.31 7.19
C ALA A 261 12.51 8.49 6.41
N GLN A 262 13.77 8.84 6.68
CA GLN A 262 14.52 9.89 6.01
C GLN A 262 15.20 9.44 4.70
N MET A 263 15.13 8.16 4.32
CA MET A 263 15.71 7.69 3.07
C MET A 263 14.84 8.11 1.86
N ASP A 264 15.48 8.47 0.76
CA ASP A 264 14.80 8.88 -0.48
C ASP A 264 14.09 7.71 -1.21
N ASP A 265 14.49 6.46 -0.94
CA ASP A 265 13.92 5.27 -1.57
C ASP A 265 12.62 4.82 -0.87
N ASP A 266 11.50 4.88 -1.58
CA ASP A 266 10.17 4.47 -1.13
C ASP A 266 10.11 3.03 -0.59
N ASN A 267 10.89 2.10 -1.17
CA ASN A 267 10.95 0.72 -0.70
C ASN A 267 11.71 0.62 0.63
N MET A 268 12.71 1.47 0.83
CA MET A 268 13.41 1.55 2.11
C MET A 268 12.52 2.18 3.16
N ARG A 269 11.79 3.24 2.84
CA ARG A 269 10.78 3.82 3.75
C ARG A 269 9.70 2.80 4.14
N ALA A 270 9.30 1.93 3.22
CA ALA A 270 8.34 0.85 3.51
C ALA A 270 8.82 -0.15 4.58
N ARG A 271 10.12 -0.17 4.93
CA ARG A 271 10.68 -1.00 6.01
C ARG A 271 10.36 -0.52 7.42
N GLU A 272 9.86 0.71 7.58
CA GLU A 272 9.33 1.19 8.88
C GLU A 272 8.37 0.18 9.50
N SER A 273 7.39 -0.31 8.74
CA SER A 273 6.39 -1.25 9.24
C SER A 273 7.00 -2.60 9.67
N ASP A 274 8.12 -3.02 9.09
CA ASP A 274 8.82 -4.25 9.48
C ASP A 274 9.53 -4.05 10.84
N LEU A 275 10.14 -2.88 11.04
CA LEU A 275 10.80 -2.52 12.30
C LEU A 275 9.78 -2.36 13.43
N GLU A 276 8.65 -1.72 13.17
CA GLU A 276 7.54 -1.62 14.11
C GLU A 276 6.96 -2.99 14.49
N ASP A 277 6.90 -3.93 13.53
CA ASP A 277 6.48 -5.30 13.81
C ASP A 277 7.42 -5.99 14.80
N ILE A 278 8.72 -5.90 14.54
CA ILE A 278 9.74 -6.48 15.40
C ILE A 278 9.70 -5.85 16.80
N LEU A 279 9.60 -4.52 16.87
CA LEU A 279 9.50 -3.79 18.14
C LEU A 279 8.25 -4.21 18.92
N SER A 280 7.08 -4.21 18.28
CA SER A 280 5.80 -4.56 18.90
C SER A 280 5.85 -5.95 19.52
N ARG A 281 6.41 -6.94 18.81
CA ARG A 281 6.56 -8.31 19.29
C ARG A 281 7.52 -8.43 20.47
N LEU A 282 8.66 -7.75 20.45
CA LEU A 282 9.59 -7.71 21.58
C LEU A 282 8.98 -7.04 22.82
N LEU A 283 8.28 -5.92 22.62
CA LEU A 283 7.60 -5.20 23.71
C LEU A 283 6.49 -6.04 24.34
N ARG A 284 5.76 -6.87 23.58
CA ARG A 284 4.80 -7.82 24.15
C ARG A 284 5.45 -8.74 25.17
N TYR A 285 6.62 -9.29 24.87
CA TYR A 285 7.34 -10.16 25.81
C TYR A 285 7.86 -9.44 27.03
N LEU A 286 8.37 -8.21 26.87
CA LEU A 286 8.93 -7.46 27.99
C LEU A 286 7.83 -6.94 28.93
N THR A 287 6.70 -6.50 28.37
CA THR A 287 5.54 -5.98 29.12
C THR A 287 4.57 -7.06 29.57
N SER A 288 4.73 -8.30 29.12
CA SER A 288 3.76 -9.39 29.28
C SER A 288 2.36 -9.05 28.75
N ALA A 289 2.30 -8.19 27.72
CA ALA A 289 1.04 -7.87 27.04
C ALA A 289 0.48 -9.12 26.33
N PRO A 290 -0.85 -9.26 26.24
CA PRO A 290 -1.46 -10.40 25.59
C PRO A 290 -1.06 -10.48 24.10
N PRO A 291 -1.09 -11.68 23.50
CA PRO A 291 -0.93 -11.81 22.06
C PRO A 291 -2.05 -11.06 21.31
N PRO A 292 -1.85 -10.74 20.02
CA PRO A 292 -2.89 -10.16 19.20
C PRO A 292 -4.16 -11.04 19.17
N ILE A 293 -5.34 -10.42 19.13
CA ILE A 293 -6.63 -11.13 19.27
C ILE A 293 -6.90 -12.02 18.06
N THR A 294 -7.17 -13.29 18.30
CA THR A 294 -7.70 -14.27 17.34
C THR A 294 -8.73 -15.16 18.04
N PRO A 295 -9.77 -15.68 17.35
CA PRO A 295 -10.19 -15.45 15.97
C PRO A 295 -11.11 -14.21 15.78
N PRO A 296 -11.51 -13.86 14.54
CA PRO A 296 -12.52 -12.82 14.33
C PRO A 296 -13.84 -13.14 15.06
N PRO A 297 -14.55 -12.13 15.60
CA PRO A 297 -15.83 -12.32 16.29
C PRO A 297 -16.94 -12.81 15.36
N TYR A 298 -16.80 -12.57 14.05
CA TYR A 298 -17.77 -12.96 13.02
C TYR A 298 -17.10 -13.84 11.97
N PRO A 299 -17.83 -14.79 11.34
CA PRO A 299 -17.32 -15.44 10.14
C PRO A 299 -17.23 -14.44 8.99
N ASN A 300 -16.21 -14.56 8.15
CA ASN A 300 -16.07 -13.79 6.91
C ASN A 300 -16.08 -12.26 7.11
N ALA A 301 -15.25 -11.75 8.02
CA ALA A 301 -15.22 -10.34 8.39
C ALA A 301 -14.31 -9.49 7.48
N ILE A 302 -14.54 -8.17 7.46
CA ILE A 302 -13.55 -7.20 6.97
C ILE A 302 -12.79 -6.66 8.17
N LEU A 303 -11.48 -6.90 8.20
CA LEU A 303 -10.60 -6.43 9.25
C LEU A 303 -10.35 -4.93 9.06
N VAL A 304 -10.65 -4.12 10.07
CA VAL A 304 -10.43 -2.68 10.06
C VAL A 304 -9.48 -2.31 11.20
N THR A 305 -8.36 -1.67 10.88
CA THR A 305 -7.35 -1.28 11.88
C THR A 305 -6.61 -0.02 11.46
N LYS A 306 -5.88 0.59 12.40
CA LYS A 306 -5.00 1.72 12.09
C LYS A 306 -3.95 1.31 11.06
N GLN A 307 -3.25 0.23 11.37
CA GLN A 307 -2.18 -0.42 10.63
C GLN A 307 -2.18 -1.90 10.99
N LEU A 308 -1.67 -2.74 10.09
CA LEU A 308 -1.55 -4.18 10.30
C LEU A 308 -0.10 -4.60 10.00
N HIS A 309 0.51 -5.31 10.95
CA HIS A 309 1.85 -5.85 10.78
C HIS A 309 1.82 -7.18 10.01
N PRO A 310 2.87 -7.53 9.25
CA PRO A 310 2.93 -8.76 8.49
C PRO A 310 2.83 -10.00 9.40
N SER A 311 3.46 -9.99 10.59
CA SER A 311 3.33 -11.07 11.57
C SER A 311 1.89 -11.32 12.00
N THR A 312 1.12 -10.24 12.19
CA THR A 312 -0.26 -10.33 12.61
C THR A 312 -1.09 -10.93 11.51
N LEU A 313 -0.97 -10.46 10.26
CA LEU A 313 -1.70 -11.00 9.12
C LEU A 313 -1.50 -12.52 8.95
N ILE A 314 -0.26 -12.99 9.03
CA ILE A 314 0.06 -14.42 8.91
C ILE A 314 -0.47 -15.22 10.10
N ALA A 315 -0.48 -14.64 11.30
CA ALA A 315 -1.03 -15.31 12.49
C ALA A 315 -2.56 -15.46 12.47
N LEU A 316 -3.28 -14.66 11.67
CA LEU A 316 -4.73 -14.73 11.58
C LEU A 316 -5.22 -15.96 10.80
N ASP A 317 -6.42 -16.43 11.12
CA ASP A 317 -7.17 -17.32 10.24
C ASP A 317 -7.69 -16.52 9.04
N THR A 318 -6.90 -16.51 7.98
CA THR A 318 -7.12 -15.75 6.75
C THR A 318 -8.37 -16.20 6.00
N HIS A 319 -8.86 -17.43 6.20
CA HIS A 319 -10.11 -17.90 5.56
C HIS A 319 -11.35 -17.15 6.06
N ARG A 320 -11.29 -16.61 7.29
CA ARG A 320 -12.36 -15.83 7.91
C ARG A 320 -12.25 -14.33 7.63
N ILE A 321 -11.26 -13.91 6.84
CA ILE A 321 -11.05 -12.52 6.45
C ILE A 321 -11.39 -12.35 4.97
N LYS A 322 -12.37 -11.49 4.67
CA LYS A 322 -12.79 -11.19 3.29
C LYS A 322 -12.19 -9.91 2.73
N GLY A 323 -11.56 -9.12 3.58
CA GLY A 323 -10.82 -7.94 3.18
C GLY A 323 -10.18 -7.25 4.38
N ILE A 324 -9.27 -6.33 4.08
CA ILE A 324 -8.50 -5.56 5.05
C ILE A 324 -8.64 -4.08 4.69
N LEU A 325 -8.96 -3.27 5.69
CA LEU A 325 -9.09 -1.83 5.59
C LEU A 325 -8.14 -1.19 6.60
N LEU A 326 -7.07 -0.59 6.12
CA LEU A 326 -6.12 0.15 6.94
C LEU A 326 -6.43 1.64 6.86
N SER A 327 -6.51 2.30 8.01
CA SER A 327 -6.66 3.77 8.02
C SER A 327 -5.41 4.46 7.44
N HIS A 328 -4.25 3.85 7.68
CA HIS A 328 -2.95 4.28 7.20
C HIS A 328 -2.07 3.04 6.97
N GLY A 329 -1.39 3.01 5.84
CA GLY A 329 -0.56 1.88 5.46
C GLY A 329 0.19 2.19 4.18
N ASN A 330 1.39 1.66 4.05
CA ASN A 330 2.19 1.81 2.85
C ASN A 330 1.83 0.68 1.86
N PRO A 331 1.40 0.99 0.61
CA PRO A 331 1.13 -0.02 -0.42
C PRO A 331 2.33 -0.90 -0.81
N LEU A 332 3.55 -0.43 -0.54
CA LEU A 332 4.79 -1.18 -0.77
C LEU A 332 5.21 -2.02 0.45
N SER A 333 4.42 -2.00 1.54
CA SER A 333 4.71 -2.79 2.75
C SER A 333 4.58 -4.30 2.50
N ASN A 334 5.33 -5.08 3.29
CA ASN A 334 5.19 -6.54 3.29
C ASN A 334 3.79 -7.00 3.69
N THR A 335 3.05 -6.24 4.52
CA THR A 335 1.64 -6.52 4.78
C THR A 335 0.80 -6.50 3.50
N THR A 336 0.99 -5.51 2.63
CA THR A 336 0.28 -5.43 1.35
C THR A 336 0.67 -6.57 0.41
N LEU A 337 1.98 -6.84 0.32
CA LEU A 337 2.49 -7.95 -0.48
C LEU A 337 1.87 -9.30 -0.05
N LEU A 338 1.86 -9.57 1.26
CA LEU A 338 1.31 -10.79 1.84
C LEU A 338 -0.21 -10.88 1.65
N ALA A 339 -0.95 -9.78 1.86
CA ALA A 339 -2.40 -9.76 1.63
C ALA A 339 -2.76 -10.09 0.18
N ASN A 340 -2.02 -9.51 -0.79
CA ASN A 340 -2.20 -9.82 -2.20
C ASN A 340 -1.86 -11.28 -2.53
N ALA A 341 -0.78 -11.83 -1.97
CA ALA A 341 -0.41 -13.23 -2.14
C ALA A 341 -1.48 -14.20 -1.57
N LEU A 342 -2.20 -13.78 -0.55
CA LEU A 342 -3.32 -14.51 0.07
C LEU A 342 -4.66 -14.34 -0.68
N ASP A 343 -4.72 -13.59 -1.79
CA ASP A 343 -5.95 -13.13 -2.45
C ASP A 343 -6.93 -12.43 -1.49
N ILE A 344 -6.40 -11.69 -0.51
CA ILE A 344 -7.20 -10.88 0.41
C ILE A 344 -7.18 -9.43 -0.09
N PRO A 345 -8.35 -8.86 -0.44
CA PRO A 345 -8.48 -7.44 -0.76
C PRO A 345 -7.91 -6.57 0.37
N ILE A 346 -7.01 -5.65 0.02
CA ILE A 346 -6.46 -4.70 0.98
C ILE A 346 -6.58 -3.27 0.44
N ILE A 347 -7.03 -2.37 1.31
CA ILE A 347 -7.06 -0.93 1.08
C ILE A 347 -6.18 -0.30 2.16
N ASN A 348 -5.05 0.27 1.74
CA ASN A 348 -4.02 0.75 2.65
C ASN A 348 -4.29 2.15 3.23
N GLU A 349 -5.07 2.96 2.53
CA GLU A 349 -5.28 4.37 2.86
C GLU A 349 -6.76 4.71 2.90
N ALA A 350 -7.49 4.04 3.78
CA ALA A 350 -8.93 4.25 3.95
C ALA A 350 -9.28 5.58 4.65
N GLY A 351 -8.27 6.27 5.20
CA GLY A 351 -8.42 7.47 6.00
C GLY A 351 -8.88 7.20 7.44
N LYS A 352 -8.73 8.21 8.31
CA LYS A 352 -9.06 8.10 9.75
C LYS A 352 -10.53 7.75 10.02
N GLN A 353 -11.43 8.11 9.10
CA GLN A 353 -12.87 7.82 9.22
C GLN A 353 -13.18 6.33 9.24
N ALA A 354 -12.33 5.49 8.62
CA ALA A 354 -12.46 4.04 8.68
C ALA A 354 -12.42 3.50 10.13
N LEU A 355 -11.71 4.17 11.04
CA LEU A 355 -11.65 3.79 12.45
C LEU A 355 -12.90 4.17 13.24
N SER A 356 -13.79 4.98 12.67
CA SER A 356 -15.08 5.36 13.27
C SER A 356 -16.22 4.41 12.87
N LEU A 357 -15.92 3.37 12.09
CA LEU A 357 -16.88 2.32 11.73
C LEU A 357 -17.31 1.54 12.99
N THR A 358 -18.54 1.05 13.02
CA THR A 358 -19.08 0.25 14.13
C THR A 358 -18.80 -1.24 13.91
N GLY A 359 -18.27 -1.93 14.91
CA GLY A 359 -18.06 -3.38 14.84
C GLY A 359 -19.37 -4.13 14.55
N GLY A 360 -19.33 -5.08 13.62
CA GLY A 360 -20.49 -5.86 13.20
C GLY A 360 -21.34 -5.22 12.09
N GLN A 361 -21.17 -3.92 11.80
CA GLN A 361 -21.88 -3.32 10.66
C GLN A 361 -21.31 -3.84 9.34
N ASN A 362 -22.15 -4.03 8.34
CA ASN A 362 -21.69 -4.42 7.01
C ASN A 362 -21.13 -3.23 6.26
N ILE A 363 -19.94 -3.39 5.68
CA ILE A 363 -19.40 -2.46 4.68
C ILE A 363 -19.17 -3.20 3.37
N THR A 364 -19.04 -2.44 2.28
CA THR A 364 -18.85 -3.01 0.94
C THR A 364 -17.50 -2.60 0.38
N LEU A 365 -16.69 -3.59 0.00
CA LEU A 365 -15.49 -3.40 -0.82
C LEU A 365 -15.85 -3.61 -2.28
N LYS A 366 -15.48 -2.64 -3.13
CA LYS A 366 -15.76 -2.62 -4.55
C LYS A 366 -14.44 -2.57 -5.32
N LYS A 367 -14.19 -3.55 -6.18
CA LYS A 367 -13.06 -3.50 -7.11
C LYS A 367 -13.46 -2.68 -8.34
N VAL A 368 -12.80 -1.56 -8.57
CA VAL A 368 -12.92 -0.76 -9.79
C VAL A 368 -11.65 -0.95 -10.59
N GLN A 369 -11.77 -1.66 -11.72
CA GLN A 369 -10.65 -2.21 -12.46
C GLN A 369 -9.75 -3.05 -11.55
N ASN A 370 -8.52 -2.61 -11.26
CA ASN A 370 -7.57 -3.29 -10.38
C ASN A 370 -7.40 -2.64 -9.00
N ILE A 371 -8.27 -1.68 -8.65
CA ILE A 371 -8.16 -0.89 -7.42
C ILE A 371 -9.37 -1.17 -6.52
N TRP A 372 -9.10 -1.48 -5.25
CA TRP A 372 -10.13 -1.67 -4.24
C TRP A 372 -10.55 -0.35 -3.61
N LEU A 373 -11.86 -0.13 -3.54
CA LEU A 373 -12.50 1.00 -2.86
C LEU A 373 -13.43 0.45 -1.80
N TYR A 374 -13.67 1.20 -0.73
CA TYR A 374 -14.71 0.84 0.24
C TYR A 374 -15.82 1.88 0.24
N GLN A 375 -17.05 1.41 0.42
CA GLN A 375 -18.22 2.24 0.62
C GLN A 375 -18.84 1.89 1.95
N ASN A 376 -19.03 2.91 2.79
CA ASN A 376 -19.86 2.80 3.97
C ASN A 376 -21.30 3.14 3.57
N THR A 377 -22.21 2.18 3.66
CA THR A 377 -23.64 2.36 3.35
C THR A 377 -24.32 3.41 4.24
N TYR A 378 -23.68 3.84 5.34
CA TYR A 378 -24.19 4.85 6.27
C TYR A 378 -23.60 6.26 6.12
N ILE A 379 -22.60 6.46 5.25
CA ILE A 379 -22.07 7.80 4.96
C ILE A 379 -22.53 8.16 3.55
N SER A 380 -23.79 8.56 3.46
CA SER A 380 -24.29 9.36 2.34
C SER A 380 -23.61 10.74 2.42
N HIS A 381 -22.81 11.09 1.43
CA HIS A 381 -22.53 12.49 1.13
C HIS A 381 -23.73 13.12 0.44
#